data_AF-A0A0B5EIA0-F1
#
_entry.id   AF-A0A0B5EIA0-F1
#
_cell.length_a   1.000
_cell.length_b   1.000
_cell.length_c   1.000
_cell.angle_alpha   90.00
_cell.angle_beta   90.00
_cell.angle_gamma   90.00
#
_symmetry.space_group_name_H-M   'P 1'
#
loop_
_entity.id
_entity.type
_entity.pdbx_description
1 polymer ?
#
loop_
_entity_poly.entity_id
_entity_poly.type
_entity_poly.pdbx_seq_one_letter_code
_entity_poly.pdbx_strand_id
1 'polypeptide(L)'
;GKGQAFTRVKYRFIKSGRVVEMTMKATDSVEAADVVDTDMQYLYSDGEYWHFMQQETFEQVQADKAGVGDAAKWIKGEEDCVVTLWNGTPIQVTPPNFVELKIVETDPGVRGDTSGGGGKPATLETGAVV
;
A
#
# COMPACT_ATOMS: atom_id res chain seq x y z
N GLY A 1 -2.05 -41.92 14.60
CA GLY A 1 -3.18 -41.84 13.65
C GLY A 1 -2.79 -42.52 12.35
N LYS A 2 -3.68 -43.31 11.74
CA LYS A 2 -3.47 -43.99 10.44
C LYS A 2 -4.00 -43.12 9.28
N GLY A 3 -3.47 -41.91 9.14
CA GLY A 3 -3.84 -40.98 8.06
C GLY A 3 -2.63 -40.21 7.58
N GLN A 4 -2.56 -39.94 6.28
CA GLN A 4 -1.48 -39.14 5.69
C GLN A 4 -1.49 -37.74 6.31
N ALA A 5 -0.32 -37.23 6.67
CA ALA A 5 -0.18 -35.87 7.20
C ALA A 5 -0.60 -34.84 6.14
N PHE A 6 -1.36 -33.83 6.57
CA PHE A 6 -1.77 -32.69 5.75
C PHE A 6 -1.70 -31.41 6.57
N THR A 7 -1.49 -30.29 5.88
CA THR A 7 -1.41 -28.95 6.45
C THR A 7 -2.51 -28.09 5.82
N ARG A 8 -3.26 -27.36 6.64
CA ARG A 8 -4.19 -26.34 6.15
C ARG A 8 -3.51 -24.98 6.24
N VAL A 9 -3.39 -24.31 5.10
CA VAL A 9 -2.77 -23.00 4.98
C VAL A 9 -3.82 -21.99 4.56
N LYS A 10 -3.87 -20.85 5.24
CA LYS A 10 -4.68 -19.71 4.86
C LYS A 10 -3.76 -18.63 4.32
N TYR A 11 -3.97 -18.21 3.08
CA TYR A 11 -3.15 -17.19 2.43
C TYR A 11 -4.03 -16.09 1.82
N ARG A 12 -3.43 -14.94 1.57
CA ARG A 12 -4.07 -13.78 0.95
C ARG A 12 -3.43 -13.53 -0.41
N PHE A 13 -4.24 -13.39 -1.45
CA PHE A 13 -3.78 -12.88 -2.74
C PHE A 13 -3.38 -11.42 -2.59
N ILE A 14 -2.14 -11.10 -2.95
CA ILE A 14 -1.63 -9.74 -2.84
C ILE A 14 -2.39 -8.80 -3.78
N LYS A 15 -2.55 -9.19 -5.06
CA LYS A 15 -3.24 -8.37 -6.07
C LYS A 15 -4.74 -8.11 -5.80
N SER A 16 -5.45 -9.08 -5.23
CA SER A 16 -6.91 -8.99 -5.05
C SER A 16 -7.37 -8.86 -3.61
N GLY A 17 -6.45 -8.96 -2.64
CA GLY A 17 -6.75 -9.00 -1.20
C GLY A 17 -7.57 -10.22 -0.76
N ARG A 18 -7.99 -11.11 -1.68
CA ARG A 18 -8.84 -12.26 -1.39
C ARG A 18 -8.10 -13.26 -0.52
N VAL A 19 -8.74 -13.71 0.55
CA VAL A 19 -8.20 -14.74 1.43
C VAL A 19 -8.76 -16.10 1.03
N VAL A 20 -7.88 -17.10 0.89
CA VAL A 20 -8.22 -18.47 0.49
C VAL A 20 -7.57 -19.47 1.45
N GLU A 21 -8.27 -20.58 1.69
CA GLU A 21 -7.77 -21.70 2.47
C GLU A 21 -7.44 -22.86 1.50
N MET A 22 -6.25 -23.44 1.66
CA MET A 22 -5.76 -24.56 0.88
C MET A 22 -5.28 -25.67 1.80
N THR A 23 -5.67 -26.90 1.51
CA THR A 23 -5.17 -28.08 2.20
C THR A 23 -4.07 -28.72 1.36
N MET A 24 -2.86 -28.77 1.90
CA MET A 24 -1.69 -29.39 1.27
C MET A 24 -1.41 -30.75 1.91
N LYS A 25 -1.13 -31.76 1.11
CA LYS A 25 -0.57 -33.03 1.58
C LYS A 25 0.92 -32.87 1.84
N ALA A 26 1.51 -33.76 2.62
CA ALA A 26 2.96 -33.74 2.90
C ALA A 26 3.87 -33.86 1.66
N THR A 27 3.33 -34.31 0.52
CA THR A 27 4.06 -34.44 -0.76
C THR A 27 3.90 -33.23 -1.68
N ASP A 28 3.01 -32.31 -1.34
CA ASP A 28 2.72 -31.16 -2.20
C ASP A 28 3.79 -30.08 -1.97
N SER A 29 4.34 -29.55 -3.06
CA SER A 29 5.24 -28.39 -3.04
C SER A 29 4.57 -27.19 -3.70
N VAL A 30 5.01 -25.99 -3.32
CA VAL A 30 4.63 -24.72 -3.94
C VAL A 30 5.88 -24.00 -4.41
N GLU A 31 5.78 -23.29 -5.52
CA GLU A 31 6.86 -22.44 -6.00
C GLU A 31 6.99 -21.20 -5.11
N ALA A 32 8.23 -20.85 -4.78
CA ALA A 32 8.52 -19.62 -4.07
C ALA A 32 8.39 -18.43 -5.04
N ALA A 33 7.74 -17.36 -4.60
CA ALA A 33 7.74 -16.09 -5.30
C ALA A 33 8.96 -15.28 -4.87
N ASP A 34 9.64 -14.64 -5.81
CA ASP A 34 10.70 -13.66 -5.51
C ASP A 34 10.03 -12.34 -5.11
N VAL A 35 9.90 -12.14 -3.80
CA VAL A 35 9.25 -10.98 -3.21
C VAL A 35 10.24 -10.25 -2.34
N VAL A 36 10.48 -8.97 -2.64
CA VAL A 36 11.44 -8.13 -1.93
C VAL A 36 10.79 -6.80 -1.60
N ASP A 37 10.88 -6.41 -0.33
CA ASP A 37 10.54 -5.06 0.12
C ASP A 37 11.76 -4.17 -0.10
N THR A 38 11.57 -3.04 -0.75
CA THR A 38 12.64 -2.09 -1.06
C THR A 38 12.22 -0.69 -0.67
N ASP A 39 13.08 0.01 0.07
CA ASP A 39 12.90 1.43 0.36
C ASP A 39 13.15 2.24 -0.90
N MET A 40 12.13 3.00 -1.32
CA MET A 40 12.17 3.82 -2.53
C MET A 40 11.50 5.17 -2.29
N GLN A 41 12.02 6.20 -2.94
CA GLN A 41 11.46 7.52 -2.90
C GLN A 41 10.41 7.68 -4.00
N TYR A 42 9.23 8.18 -3.65
CA TYR A 42 8.21 8.55 -4.63
C TYR A 42 8.64 9.82 -5.38
N LEU A 43 8.53 9.80 -6.71
CA LEU A 43 8.94 10.91 -7.56
C LEU A 43 7.74 11.72 -8.06
N TYR A 44 6.90 11.10 -8.88
CA TYR A 44 5.74 11.73 -9.51
C TYR A 44 4.77 10.66 -10.02
N SER A 45 3.58 11.11 -10.44
CA SER A 45 2.64 10.30 -11.20
C SER A 45 2.35 10.96 -12.55
N ASP A 46 2.17 10.15 -13.59
CA ASP A 46 1.84 10.62 -14.96
C ASP A 46 0.34 10.51 -15.27
N GLY A 47 -0.47 10.13 -14.28
CA GLY A 47 -1.91 9.92 -14.37
C GLY A 47 -2.32 8.45 -14.49
N GLU A 48 -1.41 7.57 -14.92
CA GLU A 48 -1.64 6.12 -15.00
C GLU A 48 -0.73 5.34 -14.05
N TYR A 49 0.53 5.76 -13.94
CA TYR A 49 1.56 5.13 -13.12
C TYR A 49 2.12 6.08 -12.06
N TRP A 50 2.61 5.48 -10.98
CA TRP A 50 3.37 6.14 -9.92
C TRP A 50 4.82 5.69 -10.01
N HIS A 51 5.74 6.65 -10.11
CA HIS A 51 7.16 6.39 -10.32
C HIS A 51 7.91 6.49 -9.00
N PHE A 52 8.72 5.48 -8.72
CA PHE A 52 9.54 5.36 -7.51
C PHE A 52 10.99 5.15 -7.90
N MET A 53 11.92 5.63 -7.07
CA MET A 53 13.36 5.49 -7.29
C MET A 53 14.05 4.98 -6.04
N GLN A 54 14.88 3.97 -6.19
CA GLN A 54 15.76 3.54 -5.11
C GLN A 54 16.93 4.54 -4.99
N GLN A 55 17.17 5.07 -3.78
CA GLN A 55 18.14 6.13 -3.56
C GLN A 55 19.61 5.68 -3.70
N GLU A 56 19.91 4.39 -3.54
CA GLU A 56 21.28 3.87 -3.63
C GLU A 56 21.70 3.52 -5.06
N THR A 57 20.87 2.79 -5.81
CA THR A 57 21.18 2.36 -7.19
C THR A 57 20.64 3.30 -8.26
N PHE A 58 19.74 4.23 -7.90
CA PHE A 58 18.98 5.07 -8.83
C PHE A 58 18.08 4.28 -9.80
N GLU A 59 17.82 2.99 -9.51
CA GLU A 59 16.85 2.20 -10.25
C GLU A 59 15.44 2.75 -10.04
N GLN A 60 14.68 2.86 -11.13
CA GLN A 60 13.32 3.35 -11.13
C GLN A 60 12.34 2.22 -11.43
N VAL A 61 11.23 2.22 -10.70
CA VAL A 61 10.11 1.31 -10.93
C VAL A 61 8.82 2.10 -11.02
N GLN A 62 7.87 1.56 -11.79
CA GLN A 62 6.54 2.13 -11.93
C GLN A 62 5.50 1.20 -11.32
N ALA A 63 4.66 1.72 -10.44
CA ALA A 63 3.51 1.01 -9.91
C ALA A 63 2.26 1.41 -10.69
N ASP A 64 1.42 0.41 -11.02
CA ASP A 64 0.09 0.66 -11.55
C ASP A 64 -0.89 1.01 -10.40
N LYS A 65 -2.14 1.33 -10.78
CA LYS A 65 -3.20 1.64 -9.81
C LYS A 65 -3.44 0.52 -8.79
N ALA A 66 -3.25 -0.75 -9.18
CA ALA A 66 -3.45 -1.89 -8.31
C ALA A 66 -2.31 -2.04 -7.29
N GLY A 67 -1.07 -1.78 -7.72
CA GLY A 67 0.13 -1.82 -6.88
C GLY A 67 0.21 -0.66 -5.90
N VAL A 68 -0.14 0.56 -6.32
CA VAL A 68 -0.15 1.71 -5.39
C VAL A 68 -1.34 1.67 -4.42
N GLY A 69 -2.50 1.19 -4.87
CA GLY A 69 -3.70 1.08 -4.04
C GLY A 69 -4.08 2.39 -3.33
N ASP A 70 -4.40 2.29 -2.04
CA ASP A 70 -4.76 3.44 -1.20
C ASP A 70 -3.57 4.35 -0.86
N ALA A 71 -2.33 3.92 -1.08
CA ALA A 71 -1.14 4.74 -0.83
C ALA A 71 -1.13 6.01 -1.68
N ALA A 72 -1.77 5.98 -2.86
CA ALA A 72 -1.88 7.13 -3.77
C ALA A 72 -2.51 8.37 -3.11
N LYS A 73 -3.32 8.21 -2.07
CA LYS A 73 -3.94 9.31 -1.31
C LYS A 73 -2.99 10.00 -0.34
N TRP A 74 -1.87 9.36 -0.03
CA TRP A 74 -0.97 9.75 1.06
C TRP A 74 0.40 10.22 0.56
N ILE A 75 0.68 10.09 -0.73
CA ILE A 75 1.96 10.47 -1.36
C ILE A 75 1.73 11.64 -2.32
N LYS A 76 2.63 12.63 -2.30
CA LYS A 76 2.57 13.80 -3.21
C LYS A 76 3.89 14.09 -3.92
N GLY A 77 5.02 13.65 -3.38
CA GLY A 77 6.34 13.78 -3.95
C GLY A 77 7.41 13.80 -2.86
N GLU A 78 8.54 13.16 -3.13
CA GLU A 78 9.72 13.05 -2.27
C GLU A 78 9.55 12.16 -1.02
N GLU A 79 8.40 11.53 -0.79
CA GLU A 79 8.21 10.62 0.35
C GLU A 79 8.96 9.30 0.17
N ASP A 80 9.65 8.87 1.23
CA ASP A 80 10.22 7.54 1.32
C ASP A 80 9.12 6.52 1.62
N CYS A 81 8.93 5.57 0.70
CA CYS A 81 7.91 4.53 0.73
C CYS A 81 8.58 3.15 0.70
N VAL A 82 7.91 2.16 1.28
CA VAL A 82 8.31 0.76 1.10
C VAL A 82 7.55 0.20 -0.09
N VAL A 83 8.28 -0.21 -1.13
CA VAL A 83 7.71 -0.82 -2.33
C VAL A 83 8.00 -2.32 -2.31
N THR A 84 6.93 -3.12 -2.26
CA THR A 84 7.04 -4.58 -2.40
C THR A 84 7.08 -4.93 -3.88
N LEU A 85 8.20 -5.51 -4.31
CA LEU A 85 8.42 -5.99 -5.68
C LEU A 85 8.16 -7.50 -5.75
N TRP A 86 7.47 -7.94 -6.80
CA TRP A 86 7.39 -9.36 -7.18
C TRP A 86 8.02 -9.54 -8.56
N ASN A 87 9.11 -10.29 -8.64
CA ASN A 87 9.92 -10.44 -9.85
C ASN A 87 10.26 -9.07 -10.49
N GLY A 88 10.61 -8.08 -9.65
CA GLY A 88 10.91 -6.70 -10.06
C GLY A 88 9.70 -5.82 -10.40
N THR A 89 8.48 -6.35 -10.34
CA THR A 89 7.25 -5.56 -10.59
C THR A 89 6.63 -5.10 -9.26
N PRO A 90 6.36 -3.81 -9.05
CA PRO A 90 5.66 -3.33 -7.86
C PRO A 90 4.26 -3.94 -7.73
N ILE A 91 3.98 -4.55 -6.57
CA ILE A 91 2.68 -5.17 -6.26
C ILE A 91 1.98 -4.53 -5.06
N GLN A 92 2.73 -3.79 -4.23
CA GLN A 92 2.20 -3.05 -3.09
C GLN A 92 3.12 -1.87 -2.79
N VAL A 93 2.53 -0.71 -2.50
CA VAL A 93 3.22 0.46 -1.97
C VAL A 93 2.71 0.75 -0.57
N THR A 94 3.64 0.92 0.36
CA THR A 94 3.33 1.32 1.73
C THR A 94 3.87 2.75 1.93
N PRO A 95 2.99 3.75 2.15
CA PRO A 95 3.42 5.11 2.42
C PRO A 95 4.06 5.22 3.81
N PRO A 96 4.79 6.30 4.11
CA PRO A 96 5.34 6.51 5.45
C PRO A 96 4.24 6.64 6.50
N ASN A 97 4.58 6.34 7.76
CA ASN A 97 3.62 6.38 8.88
C ASN A 97 3.02 7.78 9.13
N PHE A 98 3.76 8.83 8.76
CA PHE A 98 3.33 10.21 8.89
C PHE A 98 3.57 10.94 7.58
N VAL A 99 2.57 11.72 7.15
CA VAL A 99 2.63 12.54 5.93
C VAL A 99 2.16 13.95 6.24
N GLU A 100 2.82 14.94 5.67
CA GLU A 100 2.44 16.35 5.81
C GLU A 100 1.71 16.81 4.55
N LEU A 101 0.38 16.85 4.63
CA LEU A 101 -0.49 17.24 3.53
C LEU A 101 -1.23 18.54 3.86
N LYS A 102 -1.32 19.43 2.87
CA LYS A 102 -2.04 20.70 3.02
C LYS A 102 -3.55 20.49 2.91
N ILE A 103 -4.31 21.11 3.81
CA ILE A 103 -5.77 21.20 3.71
C ILE A 103 -6.13 22.22 2.62
N VAL A 104 -6.92 21.80 1.63
CA VAL A 104 -7.39 22.67 0.53
C VAL A 104 -8.83 23.14 0.75
N GLU A 105 -9.65 22.35 1.44
CA GLU A 105 -11.05 22.67 1.70
C GLU A 105 -11.47 22.12 3.06
N THR A 106 -12.18 22.92 3.85
CA THR A 106 -12.79 22.49 5.11
C THR A 106 -13.86 23.50 5.51
N ASP A 107 -14.92 23.03 6.18
CA ASP A 107 -15.98 23.93 6.61
C ASP A 107 -15.47 24.96 7.65
N PRO A 108 -15.98 26.20 7.61
CA PRO A 108 -15.68 27.20 8.62
C PRO A 108 -16.21 26.74 9.98
N GLY A 109 -15.33 26.69 10.98
CA GLY A 109 -15.69 26.17 12.30
C GLY A 109 -16.70 27.06 13.01
N VAL A 110 -17.86 26.50 13.38
CA VAL A 110 -18.86 27.21 14.19
C VAL A 110 -18.42 27.14 15.66
N ARG A 111 -18.09 28.30 16.22
CA ARG A 111 -17.66 28.45 17.61
C ARG A 111 -18.86 28.21 18.54
N GLY A 112 -19.00 27.00 19.08
CA GLY A 112 -20.08 26.67 20.02
C GLY A 112 -20.35 25.18 20.25
N ASP A 113 -19.82 24.29 19.41
CA ASP A 113 -20.17 22.86 19.45
C ASP A 113 -19.05 21.99 20.05
N THR A 114 -18.56 22.35 21.24
CA THR A 114 -17.46 21.64 21.92
C THR A 114 -17.95 20.80 23.10
N SER A 115 -18.90 19.91 22.84
CA SER A 115 -19.17 18.75 23.70
C SER A 115 -18.88 17.46 22.94
N GLY A 116 -17.63 16.99 23.04
CA GLY A 116 -17.24 15.62 22.70
C GLY A 116 -17.09 15.31 21.20
N GLY A 117 -15.92 15.63 20.62
CA GLY A 117 -15.48 14.98 19.37
C GLY A 117 -15.91 15.64 18.05
N GLY A 118 -16.00 16.97 18.01
CA GLY A 118 -16.24 17.73 16.77
C GLY A 118 -15.03 17.73 15.83
N GLY A 119 -14.77 16.62 15.15
CA GLY A 119 -13.92 16.59 13.96
C GLY A 119 -14.71 17.11 12.77
N LYS A 120 -14.20 18.12 12.08
CA LYS A 120 -14.76 18.57 10.80
C LYS A 120 -14.01 17.88 9.65
N PRO A 121 -14.71 17.45 8.59
CA PRO A 121 -14.04 16.91 7.42
C PRO A 121 -13.11 17.96 6.81
N ALA A 122 -11.91 17.53 6.42
CA ALA A 122 -10.95 18.34 5.70
C ALA A 122 -10.47 17.59 4.45
N THR A 123 -10.64 18.21 3.29
CA THR A 123 -10.08 17.73 2.03
C THR A 123 -8.63 18.17 1.95
N LEU A 124 -7.73 17.22 1.70
CA LEU A 124 -6.29 17.40 1.56
C LEU A 124 -5.92 17.63 0.08
N GLU A 125 -4.71 18.13 -0.17
CA GLU A 125 -4.20 18.40 -1.52
C GLU A 125 -4.14 17.16 -2.43
N THR A 126 -4.09 15.97 -1.86
CA THR A 126 -4.15 14.67 -2.56
C THR A 126 -5.59 14.21 -2.86
N GLY A 127 -6.59 14.95 -2.43
CA GLY A 127 -8.01 14.58 -2.51
C GLY A 127 -8.49 13.62 -1.41
N ALA A 128 -7.62 13.25 -0.46
CA ALA A 128 -8.01 12.52 0.73
C ALA A 128 -8.91 13.39 1.64
N VAL A 129 -9.90 12.78 2.29
CA VAL A 129 -10.77 13.45 3.27
C VAL A 129 -10.53 12.82 4.64
N VAL A 130 -10.20 13.64 5.63
CA VAL A 130 -9.92 13.25 7.03
C VAL A 130 -10.83 13.97 8.01
#